data_AF-A0A4R6YN20-F1
#
_entry.id   AF-A0A4R6YN20-F1
#
_cell.length_a   1.000
_cell.length_b   1.000
_cell.length_c   1.000
_cell.angle_alpha   90.00
_cell.angle_beta   90.00
_cell.angle_gamma   90.00
#
_symmetry.space_group_name_H-M   'P 1'
#
loop_
_entity.id
_entity.type
_entity.pdbx_description
1 polymer ?
#
loop_
_entity_poly.entity_id
_entity_poly.type
_entity_poly.pdbx_seq_one_letter_code
_entity_poly.pdbx_strand_id
1 'polypeptide(L)'
;MDVEFEDIRIVDLDLAKTTWSRVHDSLRVMYLRLDRHPPDVDWGRLFFEERETRIVARRRGLWLEDNYISFDSLPAEVEKIHIPDIRLSVAYANRKYRELCWQRRLKRLEEQAGRRSEQDEMQALQQRVRSLLEPESPTAPLAGRVVKVAGSTADSRAVSVGRSAAAAASTPAIPDTVAEPALPAAPAAAPSDPLAEFERRRDALKQQFRLAAAQQDKEQK
;
A
#
# COMPACT_ATOMS: atom_id res chain seq x y z
N MET A 1 1.29 -19.10 14.68
CA MET A 1 1.59 -19.09 13.24
C MET A 1 1.04 -17.78 12.72
N ASP A 2 1.89 -16.85 12.28
CA ASP A 2 1.40 -15.65 11.59
C ASP A 2 0.90 -16.12 10.22
N VAL A 3 -0.42 -16.19 10.05
CA VAL A 3 -1.04 -16.53 8.76
C VAL A 3 -0.78 -15.34 7.83
N GLU A 4 -0.13 -15.61 6.70
CA GLU A 4 0.09 -14.61 5.67
C GLU A 4 -1.27 -14.15 5.13
N PHE A 5 -1.44 -12.85 4.96
CA PHE A 5 -2.71 -12.30 4.49
C PHE A 5 -2.97 -12.74 3.04
N GLU A 6 -4.16 -13.32 2.82
CA GLU A 6 -4.64 -13.69 1.50
C GLU A 6 -5.60 -12.62 0.95
N ASP A 7 -5.51 -12.34 -0.34
CA ASP A 7 -6.31 -11.30 -0.97
C ASP A 7 -7.79 -11.66 -0.99
N ILE A 8 -8.61 -10.70 -0.57
CA ILE A 8 -10.07 -10.80 -0.62
C ILE A 8 -10.55 -10.54 -2.05
N ARG A 9 -11.49 -11.36 -2.52
CA ARG A 9 -12.06 -11.29 -3.87
C ARG A 9 -13.58 -11.28 -3.81
N ILE A 10 -14.17 -10.56 -4.75
CA ILE A 10 -15.62 -10.59 -4.97
C ILE A 10 -15.93 -11.86 -5.77
N VAL A 11 -16.71 -12.76 -5.18
CA VAL A 11 -17.07 -14.06 -5.77
C VAL A 11 -18.30 -13.94 -6.63
N ASP A 12 -19.36 -13.34 -6.08
CA ASP A 12 -20.66 -13.34 -6.73
C ASP A 12 -21.57 -12.21 -6.23
N LEU A 13 -22.66 -11.96 -6.93
CA LEU A 13 -23.79 -11.14 -6.49
C LEU A 13 -24.88 -12.07 -5.93
N ASP A 14 -25.20 -11.91 -4.64
CA ASP A 14 -26.22 -12.71 -3.98
C ASP A 14 -27.62 -12.19 -4.29
N LEU A 15 -28.24 -12.78 -5.32
CA LEU A 15 -29.60 -12.43 -5.75
C LEU A 15 -30.66 -12.81 -4.72
N ALA A 16 -30.42 -13.82 -3.88
CA ALA A 16 -31.37 -14.25 -2.85
C ALA A 16 -31.43 -13.25 -1.70
N LYS A 17 -30.29 -12.64 -1.36
CA LYS A 17 -30.20 -11.57 -0.34
C LYS A 17 -30.59 -10.19 -0.89
N THR A 18 -30.62 -10.01 -2.21
CA THR A 18 -30.95 -8.72 -2.84
C THR A 18 -32.40 -8.31 -2.57
N THR A 19 -32.61 -7.12 -1.99
CA THR A 19 -33.94 -6.61 -1.61
C THR A 19 -34.26 -5.26 -2.25
N TRP A 20 -35.51 -4.83 -2.11
CA TRP A 20 -35.93 -3.46 -2.46
C TRP A 20 -35.21 -2.45 -1.55
N SER A 21 -34.72 -1.36 -2.14
CA SER A 21 -34.16 -0.26 -1.37
C SER A 21 -35.28 0.56 -0.75
N ARG A 22 -35.03 1.08 0.47
CA ARG A 22 -35.95 2.03 1.12
C ARG A 22 -35.84 3.45 0.57
N VAL A 23 -34.77 3.73 -0.19
CA VAL A 23 -34.46 5.07 -0.70
C VAL A 23 -35.34 5.40 -1.91
N HIS A 24 -35.53 4.43 -2.81
CA HIS A 24 -36.31 4.62 -4.02
C HIS A 24 -36.75 3.28 -4.62
N ASP A 25 -37.95 3.22 -5.19
CA ASP A 25 -38.57 1.99 -5.71
C ASP A 25 -37.77 1.33 -6.85
N SER A 26 -37.05 2.13 -7.64
CA SER A 26 -36.19 1.62 -8.72
C SER A 26 -34.87 1.03 -8.21
N LEU A 27 -34.44 1.36 -6.99
CA LEU A 27 -33.19 0.89 -6.42
C LEU A 27 -33.35 -0.46 -5.73
N ARG A 28 -32.27 -1.23 -5.72
CA ARG A 28 -32.12 -2.48 -4.98
C ARG A 28 -30.93 -2.39 -4.05
N VAL A 29 -31.06 -3.00 -2.88
CA VAL A 29 -29.91 -3.28 -2.01
C VAL A 29 -29.23 -4.51 -2.58
N MET A 30 -28.06 -4.32 -3.18
CA MET A 30 -27.24 -5.37 -3.77
C MET A 30 -26.25 -5.87 -2.73
N TYR A 31 -26.02 -7.19 -2.71
CA TYR A 31 -25.07 -7.85 -1.81
C TYR A 31 -24.01 -8.59 -2.60
N LEU A 32 -22.80 -8.04 -2.65
CA LEU A 32 -21.65 -8.70 -3.27
C LEU A 32 -20.95 -9.59 -2.25
N ARG A 33 -20.92 -10.89 -2.52
CA ARG A 33 -20.28 -11.88 -1.66
C ARG A 33 -18.77 -11.84 -1.84
N LEU A 34 -18.06 -11.74 -0.74
CA LEU A 34 -16.61 -11.90 -0.64
C LEU A 34 -16.26 -13.38 -0.43
N ASP A 35 -15.10 -13.79 -0.93
CA ASP A 35 -14.57 -15.13 -0.71
C ASP A 35 -14.22 -15.38 0.77
N ARG A 36 -13.86 -14.32 1.48
CA ARG A 36 -13.42 -14.35 2.87
C ARG A 36 -13.91 -13.14 3.65
N HIS A 37 -13.94 -13.30 4.96
CA HIS A 37 -14.20 -12.20 5.88
C HIS A 37 -13.02 -11.24 5.92
N PRO A 38 -13.23 -9.91 5.88
CA PRO A 38 -12.21 -8.94 6.20
C PRO A 38 -11.54 -9.26 7.55
N PRO A 39 -10.21 -9.29 7.63
CA PRO A 39 -9.51 -9.77 8.83
C PRO A 39 -9.67 -8.82 10.02
N ASP A 40 -9.74 -7.51 9.76
CA ASP A 40 -9.87 -6.48 10.79
C ASP A 40 -10.57 -5.21 10.23
N VAL A 41 -10.77 -4.24 11.12
CA VAL A 41 -11.40 -2.95 10.81
C VAL A 41 -10.51 -2.10 9.90
N ASP A 42 -9.19 -2.31 9.92
CA ASP A 42 -8.25 -1.53 9.12
C ASP A 42 -8.39 -1.84 7.63
N TRP A 43 -8.62 -3.11 7.26
CA TRP A 43 -8.92 -3.43 5.86
C TRP A 43 -10.17 -2.69 5.38
N GLY A 44 -11.24 -2.68 6.18
CA GLY A 44 -12.47 -1.95 5.86
C GLY A 44 -12.22 -0.44 5.72
N ARG A 45 -11.43 0.14 6.63
CA ARG A 45 -11.02 1.55 6.55
C ARG A 45 -10.28 1.86 5.25
N LEU A 46 -9.29 1.05 4.87
CA LEU A 46 -8.52 1.21 3.63
C LEU A 46 -9.40 1.10 2.38
N PHE A 47 -10.40 0.22 2.43
CA PHE A 47 -11.39 0.07 1.36
C PHE A 47 -12.24 1.32 1.17
N PHE A 48 -12.64 2.00 2.26
CA PHE A 48 -13.38 3.26 2.16
C PHE A 48 -12.49 4.47 1.85
N GLU A 49 -11.25 4.51 2.36
CA GLU A 49 -10.28 5.60 2.14
C GLU A 49 -10.06 5.87 0.65
N GLU A 50 -9.85 4.80 -0.11
CA GLU A 50 -9.64 4.89 -1.55
C GLU A 50 -10.83 5.56 -2.26
N ARG A 51 -12.06 5.20 -1.86
CA ARG A 51 -13.28 5.78 -2.41
C ARG A 51 -13.47 7.22 -1.96
N GLU A 52 -12.98 7.58 -0.77
CA GLU A 52 -12.99 8.94 -0.27
C GLU A 52 -12.10 9.88 -1.08
N THR A 53 -10.98 9.36 -1.61
CA THR A 53 -10.06 10.16 -2.43
C THR A 53 -10.53 10.37 -3.88
N ARG A 54 -11.36 9.47 -4.44
CA ARG A 54 -11.88 9.63 -5.81
C ARG A 54 -13.01 10.67 -5.86
N ILE A 55 -12.83 11.72 -6.67
CA ILE A 55 -13.82 12.79 -6.95
C ILE A 55 -14.93 12.24 -7.88
N VAL A 56 -15.59 11.14 -7.48
CA VAL A 56 -16.75 10.61 -8.22
C VAL A 56 -17.96 10.74 -7.31
N ALA A 57 -18.85 11.67 -7.65
CA ALA A 57 -20.05 12.02 -6.88
C ALA A 57 -21.11 10.90 -6.80
N ARG A 58 -20.88 9.73 -7.41
CA ARG A 58 -21.82 8.60 -7.42
C ARG A 58 -21.62 7.67 -6.22
N ARG A 59 -21.46 8.26 -5.03
CA ARG A 59 -21.33 7.55 -3.76
C ARG A 59 -22.71 7.19 -3.22
N ARG A 60 -23.31 6.14 -3.78
CA ARG A 60 -24.48 5.52 -3.14
C ARG A 60 -24.00 4.72 -1.92
N GLY A 61 -24.69 4.88 -0.80
CA GLY A 61 -24.34 4.32 0.51
C GLY A 61 -23.91 2.88 0.38
N LEU A 62 -22.62 2.64 0.61
CA LEU A 62 -21.99 1.33 0.57
C LEU A 62 -21.54 1.02 2.00
N TRP A 63 -21.78 -0.19 2.45
CA TRP A 63 -21.32 -0.66 3.76
C TRP A 63 -20.81 -2.09 3.66
N LEU A 64 -20.00 -2.48 4.65
CA LEU A 64 -19.53 -3.85 4.81
C LEU A 64 -20.40 -4.52 5.86
N GLU A 65 -20.90 -5.70 5.54
CA GLU A 65 -21.73 -6.51 6.43
C GLU A 65 -21.24 -7.95 6.35
N ASP A 66 -20.58 -8.42 7.40
CA ASP A 66 -19.95 -9.74 7.46
C ASP A 66 -19.01 -9.99 6.26
N ASN A 67 -19.40 -10.88 5.34
CA ASN A 67 -18.66 -11.23 4.13
C ASN A 67 -19.29 -10.61 2.87
N TYR A 68 -20.06 -9.54 3.04
CA TYR A 68 -20.77 -8.89 1.97
C TYR A 68 -20.41 -7.41 1.88
N ILE A 69 -20.29 -6.95 0.64
CA ILE A 69 -20.28 -5.53 0.31
C ILE A 69 -21.69 -5.18 -0.15
N SER A 70 -22.37 -4.34 0.62
CA SER A 70 -23.77 -3.99 0.42
C SER A 70 -23.92 -2.56 -0.09
N PHE A 71 -24.80 -2.31 -1.05
CA PHE A 71 -25.08 -0.96 -1.56
C PHE A 71 -26.39 -0.84 -2.33
N ASP A 72 -26.92 0.39 -2.37
CA ASP A 72 -28.07 0.73 -3.20
C ASP A 72 -27.68 0.99 -4.66
N SER A 73 -28.26 0.26 -5.62
CA SER A 73 -28.05 0.51 -7.04
C SER A 73 -29.21 0.06 -7.93
N LEU A 74 -29.24 0.61 -9.15
CA LEU A 74 -30.07 0.12 -10.24
C LEU A 74 -29.44 -1.18 -10.78
N PRO A 75 -30.20 -2.28 -10.95
CA PRO A 75 -29.67 -3.53 -11.51
C PRO A 75 -28.89 -3.35 -12.82
N ALA A 76 -29.35 -2.46 -13.71
CA ALA A 76 -28.72 -2.17 -14.99
C ALA A 76 -27.34 -1.47 -14.88
N GLU A 77 -27.04 -0.82 -13.76
CA GLU A 77 -25.78 -0.11 -13.52
C GLU A 77 -24.74 -0.97 -12.78
N VAL A 78 -25.16 -2.06 -12.13
CA VAL A 78 -24.30 -2.87 -11.26
C VAL A 78 -23.10 -3.42 -12.03
N GLU A 79 -23.35 -4.11 -13.14
CA GLU A 79 -22.31 -4.78 -13.91
C GLU A 79 -21.37 -3.78 -14.60
N LYS A 80 -21.94 -2.70 -15.16
CA LYS A 80 -21.19 -1.75 -15.99
C LYS A 80 -20.36 -0.76 -15.18
N ILE A 81 -20.85 -0.37 -14.00
CA ILE A 81 -20.29 0.76 -13.24
C ILE A 81 -19.79 0.28 -11.87
N HIS A 82 -20.66 -0.36 -11.08
CA HIS A 82 -20.35 -0.61 -9.67
C HIS A 82 -19.36 -1.76 -9.47
N ILE A 83 -19.52 -2.88 -10.17
CA ILE A 83 -18.61 -4.03 -10.02
C ILE A 83 -17.16 -3.63 -10.37
N PRO A 84 -16.88 -2.97 -11.51
CA PRO A 84 -15.53 -2.50 -11.82
C PRO A 84 -14.98 -1.54 -10.76
N ASP A 85 -15.79 -0.58 -10.30
CA ASP A 85 -15.39 0.40 -9.30
C ASP A 85 -15.04 -0.23 -7.94
N ILE A 86 -15.92 -1.12 -7.45
CA ILE A 86 -15.73 -1.81 -6.18
C ILE A 86 -14.53 -2.76 -6.26
N ARG A 87 -14.29 -3.40 -7.40
CA ARG A 87 -13.09 -4.23 -7.62
C ARG A 87 -11.80 -3.41 -7.47
N LEU A 88 -11.77 -2.17 -7.95
CA LEU A 88 -10.62 -1.29 -7.77
C LEU A 88 -10.38 -0.97 -6.28
N SER A 89 -11.43 -0.68 -5.52
CA SER A 89 -11.32 -0.41 -4.08
C SER A 89 -10.88 -1.66 -3.30
N VAL A 90 -11.39 -2.85 -3.66
CA VAL A 90 -10.93 -4.13 -3.07
C VAL A 90 -9.45 -4.37 -3.37
N ALA A 91 -9.03 -4.17 -4.62
CA ALA A 91 -7.62 -4.35 -5.02
C ALA A 91 -6.70 -3.37 -4.28
N TYR A 92 -7.12 -2.11 -4.12
CA TYR A 92 -6.40 -1.13 -3.33
C TYR A 92 -6.29 -1.55 -1.87
N ALA A 93 -7.41 -1.94 -1.25
CA ALA A 93 -7.46 -2.34 0.14
C ALA A 93 -6.53 -3.53 0.40
N ASN A 94 -6.57 -4.55 -0.44
CA ASN A 94 -5.67 -5.70 -0.37
C ASN A 94 -4.19 -5.28 -0.43
N ARG A 95 -3.83 -4.43 -1.39
CA ARG A 95 -2.45 -3.93 -1.54
C ARG A 95 -2.00 -3.17 -0.28
N LYS A 96 -2.80 -2.21 0.18
CA LYS A 96 -2.48 -1.41 1.36
C LYS A 96 -2.45 -2.23 2.64
N TYR A 97 -3.33 -3.22 2.75
CA TYR A 97 -3.36 -4.09 3.89
C TYR A 97 -2.13 -5.01 3.96
N ARG A 98 -1.64 -5.51 2.81
CA ARG A 98 -0.35 -6.20 2.75
C ARG A 98 0.81 -5.32 3.23
N GLU A 99 0.86 -4.07 2.78
CA GLU A 99 1.86 -3.09 3.25
C GLU A 99 1.78 -2.91 4.78
N LEU A 100 0.56 -2.80 5.33
CA LEU A 100 0.33 -2.69 6.76
C LEU A 100 0.78 -3.94 7.53
N CYS A 101 0.44 -5.14 7.04
CA CYS A 101 0.88 -6.41 7.62
C CYS A 101 2.41 -6.51 7.63
N TRP A 102 3.07 -6.10 6.54
CA TRP A 102 4.53 -6.06 6.45
C TRP A 102 5.14 -5.11 7.48
N GLN A 103 4.62 -3.89 7.59
CA GLN A 103 5.09 -2.90 8.59
C GLN A 103 4.90 -3.41 10.02
N ARG A 104 3.75 -4.01 10.33
CA ARG A 104 3.48 -4.64 11.64
C ARG A 104 4.44 -5.79 11.94
N ARG A 105 4.84 -6.57 10.92
CA ARG A 105 5.82 -7.64 11.08
C ARG A 105 7.22 -7.09 11.35
N LEU A 106 7.64 -6.07 10.60
CA LEU A 106 8.95 -5.43 10.77
C LEU A 106 9.08 -4.82 12.17
N LYS A 107 8.07 -4.06 12.60
CA LYS A 107 8.03 -3.47 13.95
C LYS A 107 8.11 -4.51 15.06
N ARG A 108 7.42 -5.65 14.91
CA ARG A 108 7.50 -6.77 15.87
C ARG A 108 8.91 -7.36 15.95
N LEU A 109 9.63 -7.45 14.84
CA LEU A 109 11.02 -7.94 14.83
C LEU A 109 11.97 -6.94 15.50
N GLU A 110 11.80 -5.64 15.24
CA GLU A 110 12.58 -4.57 15.89
C GLU A 110 12.36 -4.55 17.40
N GLU A 111 11.10 -4.63 17.86
CA GLU A 111 10.77 -4.70 19.29
C GLU A 111 11.36 -5.96 19.95
N GLN A 112 11.35 -7.11 19.26
CA GLN A 112 11.96 -8.33 19.77
C GLN A 112 13.49 -8.22 19.83
N ALA A 113 14.12 -7.58 18.86
CA ALA A 113 15.56 -7.33 18.87
C ALA A 113 15.95 -6.36 20.00
N GLY A 114 15.19 -5.28 20.18
CA GLY A 114 15.37 -4.32 21.28
C GLY A 114 15.25 -5.00 22.65
N ARG A 115 14.21 -5.80 22.87
CA ARG A 115 14.03 -6.56 24.12
C ARG A 115 15.18 -7.53 24.40
N ARG A 116 15.75 -8.16 23.37
CA ARG A 116 16.92 -9.04 23.53
C ARG A 116 18.16 -8.23 23.92
N SER A 117 18.41 -7.09 23.26
CA SER A 117 19.51 -6.19 23.61
C SER A 117 19.41 -5.69 25.05
N GLU A 118 18.22 -5.24 25.48
CA GLU A 118 17.97 -4.80 26.85
C GLU A 118 18.20 -5.93 27.87
N GLN A 119 17.77 -7.16 27.55
CA GLN A 119 18.03 -8.33 28.40
C GLN A 119 19.52 -8.64 28.50
N ASP A 120 20.25 -8.59 27.39
CA ASP A 120 21.70 -8.83 27.36
C ASP A 120 22.46 -7.75 28.15
N GLU A 121 22.06 -6.48 28.03
CA GLU A 121 22.61 -5.36 28.81
C GLU A 121 22.33 -5.52 30.31
N MET A 122 21.10 -5.88 30.68
CA MET A 122 20.73 -6.13 32.08
C MET A 122 21.52 -7.31 32.67
N GLN A 123 21.74 -8.37 31.90
CA GLN A 123 22.57 -9.50 32.32
C GLN A 123 24.04 -9.09 32.49
N ALA A 124 24.59 -8.31 31.55
CA ALA A 124 25.95 -7.78 31.65
C ALA A 124 26.12 -6.87 32.88
N LEU A 125 25.13 -6.02 33.18
CA LEU A 125 25.10 -5.19 34.39
C LEU A 125 25.05 -6.04 35.66
N GLN A 126 24.19 -7.06 35.71
CA GLN A 126 24.11 -7.98 36.85
C GLN A 126 25.44 -8.69 37.10
N GLN A 127 26.12 -9.14 36.04
CA GLN A 127 27.45 -9.76 36.16
C GLN A 127 28.47 -8.78 36.71
N ARG A 128 28.50 -7.54 36.19
CA ARG A 128 29.43 -6.50 36.64
C ARG A 128 29.20 -6.12 38.10
N VAL A 129 27.95 -5.97 38.53
CA VAL A 129 27.58 -5.70 39.93
C VAL A 129 28.01 -6.87 40.82
N ARG A 130 27.79 -8.12 40.40
CA ARG A 130 28.25 -9.30 41.14
C ARG A 130 29.76 -9.29 41.32
N SER A 131 30.54 -9.03 40.27
CA SER A 131 32.00 -8.95 40.36
C SER A 131 32.50 -7.83 41.29
N LEU A 132 31.75 -6.73 41.45
CA LEU A 132 32.11 -5.64 42.38
C LEU A 132 31.74 -5.93 43.83
N LEU A 133 30.71 -6.76 44.05
CA LEU A 133 30.21 -7.14 45.37
C LEU A 133 30.88 -8.39 45.93
N GLU A 134 31.59 -9.18 45.12
CA GLU A 134 32.47 -10.22 45.66
C GLU A 134 33.62 -9.53 46.41
N PRO A 135 33.71 -9.67 47.74
CA PRO A 135 34.85 -9.17 48.48
C PRO A 135 36.07 -9.95 48.02
N GLU A 136 37.14 -9.25 47.64
CA GLU A 136 38.45 -9.88 47.52
C GLU A 136 38.76 -10.56 48.85
N SER A 137 38.61 -11.88 48.89
CA SER A 137 39.02 -12.69 50.02
C SER A 137 40.55 -12.58 50.14
N PRO A 138 41.10 -12.37 51.34
CA PRO A 138 42.46 -11.85 51.51
C PRO A 138 43.57 -12.83 51.09
N THR A 139 44.64 -12.22 50.56
CA THR A 139 46.05 -12.67 50.41
C THR A 139 46.56 -13.50 51.62
N ALA A 140 47.47 -14.49 51.57
CA ALA A 140 48.70 -14.79 50.80
C ALA A 140 49.23 -16.24 51.16
N PRO A 141 50.47 -16.72 50.85
CA PRO A 141 51.52 -16.27 49.91
C PRO A 141 52.18 -17.37 49.01
N LEU A 142 52.87 -16.89 47.96
CA LEU A 142 54.13 -17.36 47.32
C LEU A 142 54.50 -18.86 47.28
N ALA A 143 54.47 -19.44 46.08
CA ALA A 143 55.51 -20.37 45.61
C ALA A 143 55.58 -20.32 44.07
N GLY A 144 56.72 -19.84 43.56
CA GLY A 144 56.88 -19.47 42.16
C GLY A 144 57.00 -20.65 41.20
N ARG A 145 56.80 -20.37 39.90
CA ARG A 145 57.42 -21.17 38.84
C ARG A 145 57.47 -20.42 37.50
N VAL A 146 58.69 -19.99 37.19
CA VAL A 146 59.39 -19.99 35.89
C VAL A 146 58.58 -19.81 34.60
N VAL A 147 58.93 -18.72 33.92
CA VAL A 147 58.70 -18.33 32.52
C VAL A 147 58.94 -19.47 31.51
N LYS A 148 58.04 -19.64 30.55
CA LYS A 148 58.40 -20.17 29.23
C LYS A 148 57.69 -19.39 28.12
N VAL A 149 58.49 -18.60 27.42
CA VAL A 149 58.20 -17.94 26.15
C VAL A 149 58.12 -19.00 25.06
N ALA A 150 57.02 -19.01 24.31
CA ALA A 150 56.96 -19.62 22.98
C ALA A 150 56.03 -18.77 22.11
N GLY A 151 56.64 -18.00 21.22
CA GLY A 151 55.92 -17.37 20.12
C GLY A 151 55.40 -18.41 19.15
N SER A 152 54.22 -18.17 18.58
CA SER A 152 53.79 -18.84 17.36
C SER A 152 52.85 -17.92 16.61
N THR A 153 53.40 -17.30 15.57
CA THR A 153 52.70 -16.62 14.49
C THR A 153 52.00 -17.67 13.63
N ALA A 154 50.67 -17.71 13.66
CA ALA A 154 49.86 -18.48 12.72
C ALA A 154 49.26 -17.53 11.68
N ASP A 155 50.02 -17.41 10.60
CA ASP A 155 49.60 -16.94 9.28
C ASP A 155 48.57 -17.92 8.70
N SER A 156 47.46 -17.43 8.16
CA SER A 156 46.46 -18.26 7.45
C SER A 156 45.85 -17.48 6.30
N ARG A 157 46.71 -17.24 5.31
CA ARG A 157 46.54 -17.51 3.88
C ARG A 157 45.10 -17.83 3.42
N ALA A 158 44.48 -16.83 2.80
CA ALA A 158 43.31 -16.98 1.95
C ALA A 158 43.65 -17.82 0.71
N VAL A 159 42.82 -18.83 0.42
CA VAL A 159 42.82 -19.56 -0.85
C VAL A 159 41.42 -19.45 -1.47
N SER A 160 41.44 -18.96 -2.70
CA SER A 160 40.36 -18.89 -3.67
C SER A 160 39.83 -20.26 -4.09
N VAL A 161 38.51 -20.36 -4.30
CA VAL A 161 37.93 -21.28 -5.31
C VAL A 161 36.88 -20.50 -6.08
N GLY A 162 37.11 -20.38 -7.39
CA GLY A 162 36.20 -19.75 -8.32
C GLY A 162 35.01 -20.63 -8.67
N ARG A 163 33.99 -19.99 -9.25
CA ARG A 163 33.14 -20.65 -10.22
C ARG A 163 32.67 -19.66 -11.28
N SER A 164 32.90 -20.12 -12.51
CA SER A 164 32.70 -19.49 -13.80
C SER A 164 31.32 -19.85 -14.37
N ALA A 165 30.98 -19.17 -15.46
CA ALA A 165 29.93 -19.44 -16.45
C ALA A 165 28.49 -19.02 -16.08
N ALA A 166 27.67 -18.49 -16.99
CA ALA A 166 27.84 -18.03 -18.36
C ALA A 166 26.48 -17.44 -18.82
N ALA A 167 26.53 -16.72 -19.95
CA ALA A 167 25.45 -16.54 -20.92
C ALA A 167 24.27 -15.62 -20.53
N ALA A 168 23.59 -14.94 -21.45
CA ALA A 168 23.83 -14.47 -22.81
C ALA A 168 22.55 -13.69 -23.16
N ALA A 169 22.67 -12.54 -23.84
CA ALA A 169 21.68 -12.08 -24.83
C ALA A 169 22.10 -10.71 -25.36
N SER A 170 22.96 -10.72 -26.37
CA SER A 170 22.96 -9.69 -27.40
C SER A 170 21.62 -9.74 -28.15
N THR A 171 21.03 -8.58 -28.40
CA THR A 171 20.02 -8.42 -29.46
C THR A 171 20.43 -7.23 -30.33
N PRO A 172 20.39 -7.36 -31.67
CA PRO A 172 21.15 -6.52 -32.58
C PRO A 172 20.47 -5.20 -32.95
N ALA A 173 21.31 -4.26 -33.38
CA ALA A 173 20.92 -3.06 -34.13
C ALA A 173 20.37 -3.45 -35.51
N ILE A 174 19.26 -2.82 -35.90
CA ILE A 174 18.70 -2.85 -37.24
C ILE A 174 19.00 -1.49 -37.88
N PRO A 175 19.73 -1.41 -39.01
CA PRO A 175 19.62 -0.32 -39.95
C PRO A 175 18.74 -0.75 -41.14
N ASP A 176 17.70 0.01 -41.46
CA ASP A 176 17.47 0.47 -42.85
C ASP A 176 16.25 1.39 -42.97
N THR A 177 16.53 2.62 -43.40
CA THR A 177 16.02 3.24 -44.63
C THR A 177 14.61 2.90 -45.10
N VAL A 178 13.66 3.85 -44.98
CA VAL A 178 12.78 4.27 -46.10
C VAL A 178 12.47 5.76 -45.95
N ALA A 179 12.74 6.52 -47.00
CA ALA A 179 12.36 7.91 -47.17
C ALA A 179 10.84 8.06 -47.30
N GLU A 180 10.25 8.93 -46.48
CA GLU A 180 8.84 9.33 -46.56
C GLU A 180 8.76 10.73 -47.23
N PRO A 181 7.93 10.91 -48.27
CA PRO A 181 7.91 12.13 -49.07
C PRO A 181 7.27 13.30 -48.32
N ALA A 182 7.94 14.45 -48.40
CA ALA A 182 7.49 15.72 -47.87
C ALA A 182 6.12 16.14 -48.43
N LEU A 183 5.15 16.32 -47.53
CA LEU A 183 3.90 17.05 -47.77
C LEU A 183 3.94 18.39 -47.01
N PRO A 184 3.31 19.43 -47.56
CA PRO A 184 3.57 20.83 -47.20
C PRO A 184 3.09 21.22 -45.80
N ALA A 185 3.91 22.04 -45.15
CA ALA A 185 3.67 22.61 -43.83
C ALA A 185 2.33 23.36 -43.75
N ALA A 186 1.41 22.82 -42.97
CA ALA A 186 0.26 23.55 -42.44
C ALA A 186 0.70 24.34 -41.19
N PRO A 187 0.18 25.56 -40.97
CA PRO A 187 0.64 26.43 -39.90
C PRO A 187 0.37 25.83 -38.51
N ALA A 188 1.41 25.82 -37.68
CA ALA A 188 1.37 25.37 -36.30
C ALA A 188 0.32 26.15 -35.50
N ALA A 189 -0.82 25.52 -35.25
CA ALA A 189 -1.75 25.95 -34.22
C ALA A 189 -1.09 25.71 -32.86
N ALA A 190 -0.97 26.78 -32.06
CA ALA A 190 -0.40 26.73 -30.72
C ALA A 190 -1.07 25.65 -29.85
N PRO A 191 -0.33 24.97 -28.96
CA PRO A 191 -0.92 24.01 -28.04
C PRO A 191 -1.86 24.76 -27.08
N SER A 192 -3.15 24.57 -27.25
CA SER A 192 -4.16 25.00 -26.28
C SER A 192 -3.85 24.32 -24.96
N ASP A 193 -3.42 25.07 -23.95
CA ASP A 193 -3.25 24.54 -22.60
C ASP A 193 -4.63 24.05 -22.10
N PRO A 194 -4.82 22.73 -21.94
CA PRO A 194 -6.13 22.17 -21.57
C PRO A 194 -6.58 22.66 -20.19
N LEU A 195 -5.63 23.07 -19.33
CA LEU A 195 -5.94 23.65 -18.02
C LEU A 195 -6.54 25.05 -18.18
N ALA A 196 -5.95 25.88 -19.05
CA ALA A 196 -6.46 27.22 -19.34
C ALA A 196 -7.83 27.20 -20.04
N GLU A 197 -8.15 26.16 -20.81
CA GLU A 197 -9.49 25.99 -21.38
C GLU A 197 -10.51 25.57 -20.31
N PHE A 198 -10.14 24.67 -19.40
CA PHE A 198 -10.99 24.26 -18.29
C PHE A 198 -11.31 25.43 -17.36
N GLU A 199 -10.31 26.26 -17.02
CA GLU A 199 -10.52 27.45 -16.18
C GLU A 199 -11.44 28.47 -16.83
N ARG A 200 -11.29 28.72 -18.14
CA ARG A 200 -12.21 29.57 -18.91
C ARG A 200 -13.65 29.06 -18.88
N ARG A 201 -13.86 27.74 -19.04
CA ARG A 201 -15.20 27.13 -18.96
C ARG A 201 -15.80 27.26 -17.56
N ARG A 202 -14.99 27.03 -16.51
CA ARG A 202 -15.42 27.18 -15.11
C ARG A 202 -15.86 28.62 -14.82
N ASP A 203 -15.10 29.60 -15.28
CA ASP A 203 -15.36 31.01 -14.98
C ASP A 203 -16.55 31.55 -15.78
N ALA A 204 -16.74 31.09 -17.03
CA ALA A 204 -17.95 31.36 -17.81
C ALA A 204 -19.21 30.81 -17.11
N LEU A 205 -19.15 29.60 -16.56
CA LEU A 205 -20.27 28.99 -15.83
C LEU A 205 -20.62 29.79 -14.56
N LYS A 206 -19.61 30.25 -13.82
CA LYS A 206 -19.82 31.12 -12.63
C LYS A 206 -20.49 32.43 -13.00
N GLN A 207 -20.14 33.03 -14.14
CA GLN A 207 -20.80 34.25 -14.61
C GLN A 207 -22.26 33.99 -14.99
N GLN A 208 -22.57 32.87 -15.64
CA GLN A 208 -23.95 32.49 -15.95
C GLN A 208 -24.80 32.34 -14.68
N PHE A 209 -24.29 31.68 -13.64
CA PHE A 209 -25.01 31.55 -12.37
C PHE A 209 -25.25 32.90 -11.68
N ARG A 210 -24.28 33.82 -11.71
CA ARG A 210 -24.47 35.17 -11.15
C ARG A 210 -25.53 35.96 -11.92
N LEU A 211 -25.55 35.85 -13.24
CA LEU A 211 -26.56 36.51 -14.07
C LEU A 211 -27.96 35.92 -13.84
N ALA A 212 -28.07 34.59 -13.74
CA ALA A 212 -29.34 33.93 -13.44
C ALA A 212 -29.88 34.31 -12.05
N ALA A 213 -29.02 34.36 -11.03
CA ALA A 213 -29.41 34.81 -9.69
C ALA A 213 -29.88 36.28 -9.70
N ALA A 214 -29.18 37.16 -10.41
CA ALA A 214 -29.58 38.56 -10.55
C ALA A 214 -30.87 38.76 -11.35
N GLN A 215 -31.25 37.81 -12.22
CA GLN A 215 -32.53 37.82 -12.92
C GLN A 215 -33.68 37.38 -11.98
N GLN A 216 -33.46 36.33 -11.17
CA GLN A 216 -34.45 35.90 -10.18
C GLN A 216 -34.76 36.99 -9.15
N ASP A 217 -33.75 37.73 -8.69
CA ASP A 217 -33.94 38.86 -7.76
C ASP A 217 -34.73 40.02 -8.38
N LYS A 218 -34.74 40.16 -9.72
CA LYS A 218 -35.53 41.17 -10.44
C LYS A 218 -36.98 40.74 -10.67
N GLU A 219 -37.24 39.43 -10.78
CA GLU A 219 -38.60 38.90 -10.96
C GLU A 219 -39.39 38.84 -9.64
N GLN A 220 -38.72 38.86 -8.48
CA GLN A 220 -39.34 38.82 -7.16
C GLN A 220 -39.61 40.21 -6.53
N LYS A 221 -39.31 41.31 -7.23
CA LYS A 221 -39.58 42.69 -6.82
C LYS A 221 -40.64 43.34 -7.69
#